data_AF-A0A6J0DJ41-F1
#
_entry.id   AF-A0A6J0DJ41-F1
#
_cell.length_a   1.000
_cell.length_b   1.000
_cell.length_c   1.000
_cell.angle_alpha   90.00
_cell.angle_beta   90.00
_cell.angle_gamma   90.00
#
_symmetry.space_group_name_H-M   'P 1'
#
loop_
_entity.id
_entity.type
_entity.pdbx_description
1 polymer ?
#
loop_
_entity_poly.entity_id
_entity_poly.type
_entity_poly.pdbx_seq_one_letter_code
_entity_poly.pdbx_strand_id
1 'polypeptide(L)'
;MGGGGETCPGNVCTAPTGVSQDSGSHCLRHRRVGGSGGEAGRAQPPRQSRGQTPTGRHFPTNHQEEEFPVSDWFNPRRRMDVITITDWLAPVIWEGTFDREALEKHYRKQNTTVGLAVFAVGSLTDQYLDPFLQSASKFFMPGYRVIFYVMVDRHLQLPDMDHSPLHSFQVHVIGEERWWNNFDLMRMKVLAEHIRKHIKHEVDFLFIMSANLVFQNEFGVETLSTSVAQLHAWWYFWKTKDLPYERRPTSAAYIPFGLGDFYYADTIIGGVPFQILDFTQEYLKGVVWDAENGLNSTYEKYLNKYFFLNKPTKLLSPEYSWDPTFNIPRQVWYMKIAQYPTDS
;
A
#
# COMPACT_ATOMS: atom_id res chain seq x y z
N MET A 1 -53.13 -17.23 -24.95
CA MET A 1 -53.21 -15.80 -25.32
C MET A 1 -53.02 -15.04 -24.01
N GLY A 2 -51.79 -14.61 -23.67
CA GLY A 2 -51.12 -13.40 -24.18
C GLY A 2 -51.53 -12.22 -23.28
N GLY A 3 -50.68 -11.43 -22.64
CA GLY A 3 -49.22 -11.27 -22.62
C GLY A 3 -48.89 -9.91 -21.99
N GLY A 4 -47.64 -9.76 -21.52
CA GLY A 4 -46.93 -8.48 -21.30
C GLY A 4 -47.36 -7.66 -20.07
N GLY A 5 -46.47 -7.05 -19.29
CA GLY A 5 -45.02 -6.95 -19.41
C GLY A 5 -44.41 -6.38 -18.13
N GLU A 6 -43.14 -6.75 -17.94
CA GLU A 6 -42.22 -6.28 -16.91
C GLU A 6 -41.84 -4.81 -17.16
N THR A 7 -41.68 -4.05 -16.08
CA THR A 7 -40.91 -2.80 -16.07
C THR A 7 -39.93 -2.82 -14.91
N CYS A 8 -38.65 -2.96 -15.24
CA CYS A 8 -37.51 -2.64 -14.38
C CYS A 8 -37.21 -1.14 -14.50
N PRO A 9 -36.89 -0.42 -13.41
CA PRO A 9 -36.17 0.84 -13.53
C PRO A 9 -34.66 0.59 -13.49
N GLY A 10 -34.00 0.92 -14.59
CA GLY A 10 -32.54 1.05 -14.65
C GLY A 10 -32.11 2.40 -14.09
N ASN A 11 -31.19 2.38 -13.13
CA ASN A 11 -30.42 3.56 -12.74
C ASN A 11 -28.98 3.34 -13.20
N VAL A 12 -28.63 4.03 -14.28
CA VAL A 12 -27.26 4.24 -14.72
C VAL A 12 -26.75 5.46 -13.95
N CYS A 13 -25.87 5.26 -12.98
CA CYS A 13 -25.15 6.36 -12.33
C CYS A 13 -24.01 6.80 -13.25
N THR A 14 -24.16 7.96 -13.88
CA THR A 14 -23.09 8.65 -14.62
C THR A 14 -22.20 9.43 -13.66
N ALA A 15 -20.88 9.23 -13.73
CA ALA A 15 -19.89 10.02 -13.01
C ALA A 15 -19.83 11.47 -13.55
N PRO A 16 -19.58 12.50 -12.71
CA PRO A 16 -19.46 13.87 -13.19
C PRO A 16 -18.07 14.16 -13.77
N THR A 17 -18.03 14.59 -15.02
CA THR A 17 -16.86 15.20 -15.68
C THR A 17 -16.87 16.71 -15.46
N GLY A 18 -15.79 17.25 -14.89
CA GLY A 18 -15.55 18.68 -14.80
C GLY A 18 -14.08 19.00 -15.11
N VAL A 19 -13.83 19.50 -16.32
CA VAL A 19 -12.56 20.07 -16.77
C VAL A 19 -12.62 21.57 -16.53
N SER A 20 -11.59 22.15 -15.91
CA SER A 20 -11.32 23.58 -16.05
C SER A 20 -9.85 23.77 -16.41
N GLN A 21 -9.63 24.29 -17.61
CA GLN A 21 -8.37 24.85 -18.07
C GLN A 21 -8.23 26.23 -17.45
N ASP A 22 -7.04 26.58 -16.96
CA ASP A 22 -6.57 27.93 -17.23
C ASP A 22 -5.04 28.02 -17.33
N SER A 23 -4.63 28.93 -18.21
CA SER A 23 -3.33 29.05 -18.83
C SER A 23 -2.44 30.03 -18.07
N GLY A 24 -1.12 29.84 -18.08
CA GLY A 24 -0.22 30.74 -17.35
C GLY A 24 1.26 30.53 -17.65
N SER A 25 1.65 30.58 -18.92
CA SER A 25 3.03 30.58 -19.38
C SER A 25 3.79 31.82 -18.89
N HIS A 26 4.92 31.65 -18.20
CA HIS A 26 5.94 32.70 -18.13
C HIS A 26 7.36 32.14 -18.26
N CYS A 27 7.88 32.22 -19.48
CA CYS A 27 9.30 32.13 -19.80
C CYS A 27 10.04 33.32 -19.17
N LEU A 28 11.12 33.08 -18.44
CA LEU A 28 12.13 34.09 -18.14
C LEU A 28 13.50 33.65 -18.65
N ARG A 29 14.05 34.52 -19.51
CA ARG A 29 15.29 34.39 -20.26
C ARG A 29 16.52 34.42 -19.37
N HIS A 30 17.53 33.68 -19.83
CA HIS A 30 18.92 33.77 -19.45
C HIS A 30 19.51 35.20 -19.46
N ARG A 31 20.37 35.47 -18.48
CA ARG A 31 21.52 36.37 -18.63
C ARG A 31 22.78 35.68 -18.12
N ARG A 32 23.73 35.45 -19.03
CA ARG A 32 25.16 35.21 -18.73
C ARG A 32 25.88 36.57 -18.75
N VAL A 33 26.78 36.79 -17.79
CA VAL A 33 28.11 37.44 -17.93
C VAL A 33 28.92 36.87 -16.74
N GLY A 34 29.97 36.04 -16.94
CA GLY A 34 31.39 36.44 -17.12
C GLY A 34 32.01 36.80 -15.75
N GLY A 35 33.11 36.26 -15.24
CA GLY A 35 34.19 35.43 -15.76
C GLY A 35 35.51 35.92 -15.14
N SER A 36 36.14 35.13 -14.25
CA SER A 36 37.55 35.16 -13.85
C SER A 36 37.76 33.95 -12.92
N GLY A 37 38.74 33.07 -13.03
CA GLY A 37 40.10 33.18 -13.56
C GLY A 37 41.06 32.88 -12.40
N GLY A 38 41.45 31.61 -12.22
CA GLY A 38 42.37 31.18 -11.16
C GLY A 38 42.79 29.71 -11.30
N GLU A 39 43.90 29.47 -11.99
CA GLU A 39 44.61 28.19 -12.15
C GLU A 39 45.28 27.75 -10.84
N ALA A 40 45.00 26.54 -10.34
CA ALA A 40 45.74 25.29 -10.56
C ALA A 40 47.11 25.19 -9.83
N GLY A 41 47.06 24.81 -8.54
CA GLY A 41 48.20 24.28 -7.79
C GLY A 41 48.11 22.75 -7.68
N ARG A 42 49.01 22.03 -8.35
CA ARG A 42 49.19 20.57 -8.28
C ARG A 42 49.82 20.18 -6.93
N ALA A 43 49.16 19.32 -6.15
CA ALA A 43 49.76 18.67 -4.98
C ALA A 43 49.62 17.15 -5.11
N GLN A 44 50.75 16.44 -5.07
CA GLN A 44 50.85 14.98 -5.05
C GLN A 44 50.53 14.42 -3.65
N PRO A 45 50.00 13.20 -3.52
CA PRO A 45 49.67 12.60 -2.23
C PRO A 45 50.89 11.93 -1.57
N PRO A 46 51.01 11.94 -0.23
CA PRO A 46 52.04 11.18 0.46
C PRO A 46 51.64 9.71 0.69
N ARG A 47 52.67 8.88 0.87
CA ARG A 47 52.68 7.43 1.00
C ARG A 47 52.03 6.88 2.28
N GLN A 48 51.59 5.63 2.14
CA GLN A 48 51.12 4.63 3.11
C GLN A 48 51.71 4.71 4.53
N SER A 49 50.83 4.54 5.52
CA SER A 49 51.14 3.92 6.81
C SER A 49 50.14 2.80 7.11
N ARG A 50 50.68 1.66 7.53
CA ARG A 50 49.93 0.45 7.92
C ARG A 50 49.11 0.72 9.17
N GLY A 51 47.80 0.51 9.09
CA GLY A 51 46.92 0.33 10.23
C GLY A 51 46.08 -0.93 10.00
N GLN A 52 46.26 -1.93 10.86
CA GLN A 52 45.42 -3.13 10.90
C GLN A 52 44.04 -2.72 11.43
N THR A 53 42.98 -3.02 10.67
CA THR A 53 41.60 -3.03 11.16
C THR A 53 40.98 -4.38 10.79
N PRO A 54 40.28 -5.04 11.73
CA PRO A 54 39.80 -6.40 11.52
C PRO A 54 38.65 -6.39 10.53
N THR A 55 38.87 -6.96 9.34
CA THR A 55 37.82 -7.26 8.36
C THR A 55 37.03 -8.49 8.82
N GLY A 56 36.21 -8.30 9.86
CA GLY A 56 35.10 -9.20 10.14
C GLY A 56 34.03 -9.02 9.08
N ARG A 57 34.17 -9.70 7.93
CA ARG A 57 33.02 -9.96 7.06
C ARG A 57 32.12 -10.92 7.83
N HIS A 58 31.10 -10.39 8.50
CA HIS A 58 29.94 -11.20 8.87
C HIS A 58 29.24 -11.56 7.56
N PHE A 59 29.60 -12.72 7.03
CA PHE A 59 28.70 -13.48 6.18
C PHE A 59 27.44 -13.76 7.02
N PRO A 60 26.22 -13.55 6.49
CA PRO A 60 25.04 -14.07 7.16
C PRO A 60 25.24 -15.57 7.25
N THR A 61 25.30 -16.07 8.48
CA THR A 61 25.21 -17.48 8.77
C THR A 61 23.98 -18.02 8.07
N ASN A 62 24.19 -19.07 7.28
CA ASN A 62 23.16 -19.81 6.57
C ASN A 62 22.22 -20.45 7.61
N HIS A 63 21.24 -19.69 8.11
CA HIS A 63 20.11 -20.25 8.81
C HIS A 63 19.30 -20.99 7.76
N GLN A 64 19.41 -22.31 7.74
CA GLN A 64 18.34 -23.15 7.21
C GLN A 64 17.13 -22.90 8.12
N GLU A 65 16.42 -21.80 7.89
CA GLU A 65 15.07 -21.64 8.40
C GLU A 65 14.24 -22.75 7.75
N GLU A 66 13.64 -23.60 8.59
CA GLU A 66 12.62 -24.54 8.15
C GLU A 66 11.57 -23.74 7.38
N GLU A 67 11.46 -23.97 6.06
CA GLU A 67 10.39 -23.40 5.25
C GLU A 67 9.07 -23.75 5.92
N PHE A 68 8.29 -22.74 6.33
CA PHE A 68 6.96 -22.95 6.91
C PHE A 68 5.97 -23.17 5.77
N PRO A 69 5.61 -24.43 5.46
CA PRO A 69 4.88 -24.74 4.25
C PRO A 69 3.47 -24.15 4.31
N VAL A 70 2.98 -23.66 3.17
CA VAL A 70 1.63 -23.07 3.10
C VAL A 70 0.56 -24.06 3.57
N SER A 71 0.73 -25.36 3.32
CA SER A 71 -0.19 -26.42 3.77
C SER A 71 -0.37 -26.52 5.29
N ASP A 72 0.60 -26.04 6.06
CA ASP A 72 0.62 -26.20 7.52
C ASP A 72 -0.28 -25.18 8.22
N TRP A 73 -0.63 -24.09 7.52
CA TRP A 73 -1.51 -23.06 8.04
C TRP A 73 -2.66 -22.70 7.11
N PHE A 74 -2.63 -23.05 5.82
CA PHE A 74 -3.64 -22.65 4.85
C PHE A 74 -4.45 -23.84 4.32
N ASN A 75 -5.77 -23.77 4.45
CA ASN A 75 -6.72 -24.78 3.99
C ASN A 75 -7.79 -24.17 3.06
N PRO A 76 -7.57 -24.18 1.73
CA PRO A 76 -8.51 -23.62 0.76
C PRO A 76 -9.85 -24.36 0.71
N ARG A 77 -9.89 -25.64 1.11
CA ARG A 77 -11.10 -26.48 1.03
C ARG A 77 -12.18 -26.06 2.05
N ARG A 78 -11.82 -25.22 3.02
CA ARG A 78 -12.78 -24.63 3.97
C ARG A 78 -13.73 -23.63 3.30
N ARG A 79 -13.33 -23.09 2.14
CA ARG A 79 -14.05 -22.05 1.40
C ARG A 79 -14.18 -22.43 -0.07
N MET A 80 -15.14 -23.30 -0.37
CA MET A 80 -15.44 -23.75 -1.74
C MET A 80 -16.32 -22.75 -2.53
N ASP A 81 -16.79 -21.71 -1.85
CA ASP A 81 -17.69 -20.67 -2.35
C ASP A 81 -16.98 -19.46 -2.98
N VAL A 82 -15.65 -19.39 -2.83
CA VAL A 82 -14.81 -18.26 -3.25
C VAL A 82 -13.48 -18.74 -3.84
N ILE A 83 -12.78 -17.84 -4.55
CA ILE A 83 -11.41 -18.07 -5.01
C ILE A 83 -10.48 -17.96 -3.81
N THR A 84 -9.79 -19.05 -3.48
CA THR A 84 -8.85 -19.15 -2.36
C THR A 84 -7.40 -19.27 -2.80
N ILE A 85 -7.12 -19.66 -4.04
CA ILE A 85 -5.77 -19.76 -4.61
C ILE A 85 -5.80 -19.12 -6.01
N THR A 86 -4.81 -18.30 -6.32
CA THR A 86 -4.66 -17.69 -7.65
C THR A 86 -3.98 -18.64 -8.63
N ASP A 87 -4.02 -18.30 -9.93
CA ASP A 87 -3.35 -19.09 -10.98
C ASP A 87 -1.81 -19.14 -10.82
N TRP A 88 -1.23 -18.21 -10.05
CA TRP A 88 0.19 -18.20 -9.69
C TRP A 88 0.46 -18.73 -8.27
N LEU A 89 -0.49 -19.48 -7.71
CA LEU A 89 -0.38 -20.19 -6.42
C LEU A 89 -0.28 -19.30 -5.17
N ALA A 90 -0.66 -18.02 -5.26
CA ALA A 90 -0.79 -17.18 -4.07
C ALA A 90 -2.09 -17.48 -3.32
N PRO A 91 -2.07 -17.58 -1.98
CA PRO A 91 -3.29 -17.71 -1.19
C PRO A 91 -4.07 -16.39 -1.19
N VAL A 92 -5.39 -16.50 -1.33
CA VAL A 92 -6.37 -15.45 -1.05
C VAL A 92 -6.92 -15.73 0.34
N ILE A 93 -6.59 -14.85 1.28
CA ILE A 93 -6.93 -15.02 2.70
C ILE A 93 -8.39 -14.65 2.92
N TRP A 94 -9.19 -15.68 3.16
CA TRP A 94 -10.57 -15.59 3.60
C TRP A 94 -10.71 -16.12 5.02
N GLU A 95 -11.68 -15.62 5.78
CA GLU A 95 -12.02 -16.18 7.09
C GLU A 95 -12.29 -17.70 6.97
N GLY A 96 -11.71 -18.46 7.90
CA GLY A 96 -11.78 -19.92 7.94
C GLY A 96 -10.77 -20.66 7.05
N THR A 97 -9.97 -19.96 6.24
CA THR A 97 -8.94 -20.60 5.39
C THR A 97 -7.58 -20.73 6.06
N PHE A 98 -7.35 -20.10 7.21
CA PHE A 98 -6.05 -20.08 7.87
C PHE A 98 -6.11 -20.61 9.31
N ASP A 99 -5.02 -21.24 9.76
CA ASP A 99 -4.76 -21.60 11.15
C ASP A 99 -3.88 -20.52 11.78
N ARG A 100 -4.51 -19.64 12.56
CA ARG A 100 -3.84 -18.53 13.21
C ARG A 100 -2.86 -18.99 14.29
N GLU A 101 -3.16 -20.06 15.03
CA GLU A 101 -2.28 -20.55 16.10
C GLU A 101 -0.96 -21.08 15.52
N ALA A 102 -1.03 -21.81 14.40
CA ALA A 102 0.14 -22.28 13.69
C ALA A 102 1.02 -21.13 13.18
N LEU A 103 0.41 -20.12 12.55
CA LEU A 103 1.10 -18.91 12.10
C LEU A 103 1.72 -18.15 13.27
N GLU A 104 1.00 -18.01 14.38
CA GLU A 104 1.49 -17.28 15.54
C GLU A 104 2.71 -17.95 16.14
N LYS A 105 2.67 -19.29 16.27
CA LYS A 105 3.80 -20.10 16.74
C LYS A 105 5.02 -19.96 15.83
N HIS A 106 4.82 -19.80 14.52
CA HIS A 106 5.91 -19.57 13.57
C HIS A 106 6.53 -18.18 13.78
N TYR A 107 5.74 -17.10 13.67
CA TYR A 107 6.27 -15.73 13.71
C TYR A 107 6.76 -15.30 15.10
N ARG A 108 6.21 -15.84 16.20
CA ARG A 108 6.73 -15.56 17.55
C ARG A 108 8.19 -15.98 17.72
N LYS A 109 8.63 -17.05 17.03
CA LYS A 109 10.03 -17.51 17.09
C LYS A 109 11.00 -16.56 16.38
N GLN A 110 10.51 -15.76 15.44
CA GLN A 110 11.31 -14.85 14.62
C GLN A 110 11.42 -13.45 15.22
N ASN A 111 10.74 -13.17 16.34
CA ASN A 111 10.67 -11.83 16.94
C ASN A 111 10.22 -10.74 15.94
N THR A 112 9.26 -11.09 15.09
CA THR A 112 8.76 -10.27 13.99
C THR A 112 8.25 -8.91 14.47
N THR A 113 8.70 -7.86 13.79
CA THR A 113 8.23 -6.48 13.96
C THR A 113 7.50 -6.02 12.70
N VAL A 114 6.29 -5.48 12.87
CA VAL A 114 5.43 -5.05 11.77
C VAL A 114 5.25 -3.53 11.79
N GLY A 115 5.45 -2.89 10.65
CA GLY A 115 5.16 -1.47 10.46
C GLY A 115 3.75 -1.25 9.94
N LEU A 116 3.09 -0.19 10.42
CA LEU A 116 1.86 0.34 9.84
C LEU A 116 2.04 1.82 9.49
N ALA A 117 2.10 2.14 8.21
CA ALA A 117 2.17 3.51 7.71
C ALA A 117 0.76 4.02 7.37
N VAL A 118 0.44 5.22 7.87
CA VAL A 118 -0.81 5.92 7.58
C VAL A 118 -0.52 7.38 7.26
N PHE A 119 -1.17 7.89 6.22
CA PHE A 119 -1.12 9.30 5.83
C PHE A 119 -2.45 9.96 6.16
N ALA A 120 -2.41 11.02 6.95
CA ALA A 120 -3.59 11.82 7.29
C ALA A 120 -3.23 13.30 7.15
N VAL A 121 -3.81 13.95 6.14
CA VAL A 121 -3.56 15.36 5.79
C VAL A 121 -4.90 16.07 5.64
N GLY A 122 -4.99 17.35 5.99
CA GLY A 122 -6.21 18.13 5.86
C GLY A 122 -7.34 17.55 6.71
N SER A 123 -8.50 17.37 6.09
CA SER A 123 -9.70 16.81 6.72
C SER A 123 -9.51 15.35 7.16
N LEU A 124 -8.59 14.58 6.54
CA LEU A 124 -8.37 13.19 6.89
C LEU A 124 -7.85 13.03 8.32
N THR A 125 -6.99 13.97 8.75
CA THR A 125 -6.48 14.05 10.12
C THR A 125 -7.61 14.22 11.11
N ASP A 126 -8.50 15.18 10.84
CA ASP A 126 -9.54 15.58 11.78
C ASP A 126 -10.71 14.57 11.81
N GLN A 127 -11.00 13.88 10.70
CA GLN A 127 -12.17 13.00 10.57
C GLN A 127 -11.88 11.53 10.85
N TYR A 128 -10.69 11.03 10.51
CA TYR A 128 -10.47 9.57 10.47
C TYR A 128 -9.29 9.07 11.28
N LEU A 129 -8.27 9.91 11.56
CA LEU A 129 -7.04 9.42 12.17
C LEU A 129 -7.25 8.84 13.58
N ASP A 130 -8.07 9.50 14.41
CA ASP A 130 -8.35 9.02 15.77
C ASP A 130 -9.09 7.66 15.77
N PRO A 131 -10.23 7.49 15.06
CA PRO A 131 -10.86 6.18 14.91
C PRO A 131 -9.94 5.09 14.34
N PHE A 132 -9.11 5.45 13.36
CA PHE A 132 -8.13 4.53 12.78
C PHE A 132 -7.11 4.06 13.82
N LEU A 133 -6.43 4.97 14.52
CA LEU A 133 -5.39 4.63 15.49
C LEU A 133 -5.95 3.86 16.69
N GLN A 134 -7.11 4.27 17.22
CA GLN A 134 -7.75 3.57 18.34
C GLN A 134 -8.12 2.14 17.98
N SER A 135 -8.72 1.93 16.80
CA SER A 135 -9.11 0.59 16.36
C SER A 135 -7.89 -0.26 15.99
N ALA A 136 -6.90 0.31 15.30
CA ALA A 136 -5.66 -0.37 14.94
C ALA A 136 -4.87 -0.80 16.18
N SER A 137 -4.78 0.05 17.21
CA SER A 137 -4.11 -0.28 18.48
C SER A 137 -4.64 -1.58 19.12
N LYS A 138 -5.95 -1.84 18.95
CA LYS A 138 -6.62 -3.03 19.48
C LYS A 138 -6.50 -4.26 18.58
N PHE A 139 -6.56 -4.06 17.27
CA PHE A 139 -6.85 -5.15 16.33
C PHE A 139 -5.75 -5.42 15.31
N PHE A 140 -4.79 -4.51 15.12
CA PHE A 140 -3.69 -4.72 14.20
C PHE A 140 -2.54 -5.46 14.91
N MET A 141 -2.28 -6.70 14.48
CA MET A 141 -1.18 -7.53 14.93
C MET A 141 -1.10 -7.70 16.47
N PRO A 142 -2.19 -8.08 17.16
CA PRO A 142 -2.19 -8.18 18.61
C PRO A 142 -1.13 -9.19 19.10
N GLY A 143 -0.37 -8.78 20.12
CA GLY A 143 0.70 -9.60 20.68
C GLY A 143 2.02 -9.57 19.89
N TYR A 144 2.13 -8.73 18.85
CA TYR A 144 3.37 -8.50 18.09
C TYR A 144 3.93 -7.11 18.33
N ARG A 145 5.21 -6.95 17.98
CA ARG A 145 5.86 -5.64 17.98
C ARG A 145 5.38 -4.85 16.79
N VAL A 146 4.78 -3.69 17.05
CA VAL A 146 4.24 -2.81 16.00
C VAL A 146 4.85 -1.43 16.10
N ILE A 147 5.21 -0.87 14.94
CA ILE A 147 5.60 0.52 14.81
C ILE A 147 4.59 1.21 13.89
N PHE A 148 3.84 2.16 14.45
CA PHE A 148 2.92 3.01 13.72
C PHE A 148 3.69 4.22 13.19
N TYR A 149 3.78 4.35 11.87
CA TYR A 149 4.33 5.52 11.19
C TYR A 149 3.18 6.43 10.79
N VAL A 150 3.01 7.53 11.51
CA VAL A 150 1.88 8.44 11.35
C VAL A 150 2.37 9.69 10.64
N MET A 151 2.07 9.81 9.35
CA MET A 151 2.48 10.95 8.52
C MET A 151 1.37 11.99 8.44
N VAL A 152 1.64 13.20 8.94
CA VAL A 152 0.66 14.28 9.11
C VAL A 152 1.14 15.63 8.59
N ASP A 153 0.23 16.53 8.27
CA ASP A 153 0.52 17.89 7.79
C ASP A 153 0.76 18.93 8.89
N ARG A 154 0.50 18.56 10.15
CA ARG A 154 0.55 19.44 11.30
C ARG A 154 1.06 18.70 12.52
N HIS A 155 1.45 19.46 13.56
CA HIS A 155 1.77 18.85 14.84
C HIS A 155 0.53 18.11 15.38
N LEU A 156 0.70 16.82 15.69
CA LEU A 156 -0.36 15.96 16.21
C LEU A 156 0.00 15.52 17.64
N GLN A 157 -0.96 15.62 18.55
CA GLN A 157 -0.93 14.86 19.79
C GLN A 157 -1.69 13.57 19.55
N LEU A 158 -1.06 12.43 19.84
CA LEU A 158 -1.73 11.14 19.70
C LEU A 158 -2.92 11.07 20.67
N PRO A 159 -4.03 10.42 20.28
CA PRO A 159 -5.16 10.26 21.17
C PRO A 159 -4.75 9.46 22.42
N ASP A 160 -5.34 9.79 23.56
CA ASP A 160 -5.17 8.98 24.77
C ASP A 160 -5.81 7.61 24.52
N MET A 161 -4.98 6.58 24.43
CA MET A 161 -5.41 5.23 24.07
C MET A 161 -4.63 4.20 24.88
N ASP A 162 -5.36 3.23 25.41
CA ASP A 162 -4.76 2.02 25.97
C ASP A 162 -4.17 1.21 24.80
N HIS A 163 -2.84 1.28 24.66
CA HIS A 163 -2.11 0.59 23.61
C HIS A 163 -1.17 -0.43 24.23
N SER A 164 -1.00 -1.55 23.51
CA SER A 164 -0.08 -2.60 23.90
C SER A 164 1.33 -2.03 24.14
N PRO A 165 2.07 -2.48 25.16
CA PRO A 165 3.47 -2.09 25.35
C PRO A 165 4.38 -2.56 24.21
N LEU A 166 3.90 -3.43 23.32
CA LEU A 166 4.57 -3.85 22.10
C LEU A 166 4.37 -2.87 20.94
N HIS A 167 3.49 -1.88 21.10
CA HIS A 167 3.15 -0.88 20.09
C HIS A 167 3.88 0.42 20.39
N SER A 168 4.48 1.01 19.37
CA SER A 168 5.14 2.31 19.43
C SER A 168 4.71 3.18 18.26
N PHE A 169 4.73 4.50 18.45
CA PHE A 169 4.24 5.46 17.46
C PHE A 169 5.34 6.44 17.10
N GLN A 170 5.55 6.64 15.80
CA GLN A 170 6.44 7.65 15.24
C GLN A 170 5.59 8.63 14.43
N VAL A 171 5.44 9.86 14.93
CA VAL A 171 4.71 10.93 14.24
C VAL A 171 5.69 11.72 13.39
N HIS A 172 5.41 11.82 12.10
CA HIS A 172 6.22 12.54 11.12
C HIS A 172 5.40 13.67 10.52
N VAL A 173 5.79 14.92 10.82
CA VAL A 173 5.19 16.09 10.19
C VAL A 173 5.82 16.28 8.80
N ILE A 174 4.99 16.19 7.77
CA ILE A 174 5.37 16.37 6.37
C ILE A 174 5.54 17.88 6.12
N GLY A 175 6.69 18.28 5.58
CA GLY A 175 6.93 19.68 5.22
C GLY A 175 6.16 20.09 3.96
N GLU A 176 5.83 21.38 3.86
CA GLU A 176 5.22 21.96 2.65
C GLU A 176 6.18 21.85 1.45
N GLU A 177 5.72 21.21 0.37
CA GLU A 177 6.44 21.08 -0.90
C GLU A 177 5.55 21.47 -2.09
N ARG A 178 6.16 21.74 -3.25
CA ARG A 178 5.46 22.17 -4.46
C ARG A 178 4.43 21.16 -5.02
N TRP A 179 4.41 19.92 -4.55
CA TRP A 179 3.60 18.81 -5.07
C TRP A 179 2.36 18.47 -4.24
N TRP A 180 2.06 19.23 -3.20
CA TRP A 180 0.94 18.95 -2.27
C TRP A 180 -0.43 18.88 -2.95
N ASN A 181 -0.59 19.46 -4.15
CA ASN A 181 -1.83 19.38 -4.92
C ASN A 181 -2.20 17.96 -5.36
N ASN A 182 -1.26 17.00 -5.34
CA ASN A 182 -1.54 15.59 -5.57
C ASN A 182 -1.14 14.77 -4.33
N PHE A 183 -2.14 14.46 -3.50
CA PHE A 183 -1.98 13.68 -2.27
C PHE A 183 -1.28 12.34 -2.51
N ASP A 184 -1.58 11.67 -3.62
CA ASP A 184 -1.05 10.33 -3.95
C ASP A 184 0.42 10.37 -4.32
N LEU A 185 0.79 11.37 -5.11
CA LEU A 185 2.17 11.65 -5.46
C LEU A 185 3.00 12.00 -4.22
N MET A 186 2.45 12.86 -3.36
CA MET A 186 3.09 13.25 -2.10
C MET A 186 3.31 12.03 -1.19
N ARG A 187 2.26 11.24 -0.90
CA ARG A 187 2.38 10.08 0.01
C ARG A 187 3.42 9.08 -0.49
N MET A 188 3.47 8.81 -1.79
CA MET A 188 4.43 7.84 -2.33
C MET A 188 5.88 8.33 -2.28
N LYS A 189 6.12 9.64 -2.50
CA LYS A 189 7.47 10.22 -2.34
C LYS A 189 7.95 10.14 -0.89
N VAL A 190 7.13 10.65 0.04
CA VAL A 190 7.43 10.68 1.47
C VAL A 190 7.64 9.26 1.99
N LEU A 191 6.74 8.33 1.64
CA LEU A 191 6.86 6.92 2.01
C LEU A 191 8.19 6.31 1.52
N ALA A 192 8.56 6.53 0.26
CA ALA A 192 9.79 6.01 -0.29
C ALA A 192 11.04 6.56 0.43
N GLU A 193 11.01 7.82 0.86
CA GLU A 193 12.08 8.43 1.66
C GLU A 193 12.19 7.81 3.04
N HIS A 194 11.07 7.68 3.76
CA HIS A 194 11.05 7.05 5.09
C HIS A 194 11.49 5.59 5.04
N ILE A 195 11.05 4.82 4.02
CA ILE A 195 11.50 3.45 3.82
C ILE A 195 13.01 3.37 3.61
N ARG A 196 13.57 4.22 2.73
CA ARG A 196 15.01 4.23 2.47
C ARG A 196 15.83 4.63 3.69
N LYS A 197 15.33 5.60 4.45
CA LYS A 197 16.05 6.23 5.56
C LYS A 197 16.07 5.35 6.80
N HIS A 198 14.95 4.76 7.18
CA HIS A 198 14.87 4.04 8.45
C HIS A 198 13.92 2.84 8.48
N ILE A 199 12.70 2.89 7.89
CA ILE A 199 11.69 1.83 8.09
C ILE A 199 12.22 0.44 7.67
N LYS A 200 12.99 0.34 6.58
CA LYS A 200 13.59 -0.93 6.12
C LYS A 200 14.55 -1.59 7.12
N HIS A 201 14.97 -0.87 8.15
CA HIS A 201 15.85 -1.33 9.22
C HIS A 201 15.12 -1.54 10.55
N GLU A 202 13.85 -1.16 10.63
CA GLU A 202 13.05 -1.18 11.85
C GLU A 202 12.02 -2.31 11.87
N VAL A 203 11.56 -2.76 10.69
CA VAL A 203 10.46 -3.72 10.56
C VAL A 203 10.78 -4.81 9.53
N ASP A 204 10.21 -5.99 9.75
CA ASP A 204 10.29 -7.13 8.83
C ASP A 204 9.23 -7.04 7.73
N PHE A 205 8.05 -6.54 8.10
CA PHE A 205 6.91 -6.31 7.20
C PHE A 205 6.35 -4.91 7.39
N LEU A 206 5.79 -4.33 6.34
CA LEU A 206 5.18 -3.01 6.34
C LEU A 206 3.83 -3.09 5.63
N PHE A 207 2.80 -2.53 6.28
CA PHE A 207 1.52 -2.21 5.65
C PHE A 207 1.38 -0.70 5.48
N ILE A 208 0.79 -0.29 4.37
CA ILE A 208 0.30 1.06 4.14
C ILE A 208 -1.21 0.98 4.10
N MET A 209 -1.87 1.80 4.89
CA MET A 209 -3.33 1.81 4.97
C MET A 209 -3.89 3.23 4.85
N SER A 210 -5.05 3.35 4.22
CA SER A 210 -5.81 4.59 4.19
C SER A 210 -6.35 4.92 5.59
N ALA A 211 -6.35 6.22 5.94
CA ALA A 211 -6.78 6.68 7.26
C ALA A 211 -8.28 6.44 7.52
N ASN A 212 -9.11 6.33 6.48
CA ASN A 212 -10.56 6.11 6.59
C ASN A 212 -10.96 4.66 6.92
N LEU A 213 -9.99 3.81 7.28
CA LEU A 213 -10.25 2.44 7.71
C LEU A 213 -10.50 2.36 9.21
N VAL A 214 -11.46 1.54 9.63
CA VAL A 214 -11.66 1.22 11.05
C VAL A 214 -11.66 -0.29 11.23
N PHE A 215 -10.74 -0.76 12.07
CA PHE A 215 -10.62 -2.17 12.40
C PHE A 215 -11.81 -2.60 13.27
N GLN A 216 -12.55 -3.58 12.76
CA GLN A 216 -13.68 -4.22 13.44
C GLN A 216 -13.23 -5.51 14.14
N ASN A 217 -12.13 -6.09 13.67
CA ASN A 217 -11.59 -7.31 14.20
C ASN A 217 -10.10 -7.49 13.91
N GLU A 218 -9.53 -8.55 14.46
CA GLU A 218 -8.11 -8.86 14.38
C GLU A 218 -7.62 -9.03 12.93
N PHE A 219 -6.70 -8.13 12.58
CA PHE A 219 -5.85 -8.18 11.39
C PHE A 219 -4.50 -8.75 11.82
N GLY A 220 -4.28 -10.04 11.58
CA GLY A 220 -3.18 -10.77 12.19
C GLY A 220 -2.10 -11.23 11.22
N VAL A 221 -1.23 -12.10 11.73
CA VAL A 221 -0.07 -12.64 10.99
C VAL A 221 -0.43 -13.47 9.77
N GLU A 222 -1.69 -13.89 9.62
CA GLU A 222 -2.18 -14.53 8.39
C GLU A 222 -2.02 -13.64 7.16
N THR A 223 -1.95 -12.32 7.35
CA THR A 223 -1.82 -11.32 6.29
C THR A 223 -0.37 -11.10 5.83
N LEU A 224 0.63 -11.57 6.60
CA LEU A 224 2.05 -11.30 6.33
C LEU A 224 2.57 -12.11 5.14
N SER A 225 3.20 -11.44 4.18
CA SER A 225 3.87 -12.07 3.03
C SER A 225 4.88 -11.10 2.42
N THR A 226 5.69 -11.57 1.47
CA THR A 226 6.66 -10.72 0.74
C THR A 226 5.97 -9.57 0.00
N SER A 227 4.82 -9.82 -0.62
CA SER A 227 3.99 -8.82 -1.30
C SER A 227 2.51 -9.17 -1.10
N VAL A 228 1.72 -8.21 -0.62
CA VAL A 228 0.33 -8.37 -0.19
C VAL A 228 -0.54 -7.34 -0.89
N ALA A 229 -1.61 -7.80 -1.54
CA ALA A 229 -2.60 -6.95 -2.20
C ALA A 229 -3.99 -7.14 -1.62
N GLN A 230 -4.77 -6.07 -1.50
CA GLN A 230 -6.18 -6.12 -1.10
C GLN A 230 -7.10 -6.27 -2.32
N LEU A 231 -8.02 -7.23 -2.29
CA LEU A 231 -9.09 -7.29 -3.31
C LEU A 231 -10.10 -6.18 -3.10
N HIS A 232 -10.51 -5.51 -4.18
CA HIS A 232 -11.47 -4.41 -4.09
C HIS A 232 -12.91 -4.91 -3.86
N ALA A 233 -13.56 -4.40 -2.82
CA ALA A 233 -14.89 -4.84 -2.38
C ALA A 233 -15.98 -4.70 -3.47
N TRP A 234 -15.90 -3.68 -4.33
CA TRP A 234 -16.87 -3.49 -5.42
C TRP A 234 -16.62 -4.38 -6.65
N TRP A 235 -15.40 -4.90 -6.83
CA TRP A 235 -14.96 -5.48 -8.10
C TRP A 235 -14.54 -6.96 -7.99
N TYR A 236 -14.38 -7.52 -6.80
CA TYR A 236 -13.86 -8.89 -6.61
C TYR A 236 -14.71 -9.99 -7.27
N PHE A 237 -16.00 -9.74 -7.54
CA PHE A 237 -16.94 -10.66 -8.19
C PHE A 237 -17.11 -10.40 -9.69
N TRP A 238 -16.46 -9.39 -10.24
CA TRP A 238 -16.58 -9.02 -11.65
C TRP A 238 -15.63 -9.81 -12.54
N LYS A 239 -16.01 -9.94 -13.81
CA LYS A 239 -15.14 -10.55 -14.82
C LYS A 239 -14.05 -9.56 -15.21
N THR A 240 -12.84 -10.07 -15.49
CA THR A 240 -11.65 -9.27 -15.83
C THR A 240 -11.89 -8.22 -16.92
N LYS A 241 -12.70 -8.55 -17.93
CA LYS A 241 -13.04 -7.65 -19.04
C LYS A 241 -13.80 -6.39 -18.61
N ASP A 242 -14.51 -6.45 -17.48
CA ASP A 242 -15.39 -5.41 -16.97
C ASP A 242 -14.72 -4.61 -15.83
N LEU A 243 -13.49 -4.95 -15.46
CA LEU A 243 -12.73 -4.24 -14.41
C LEU A 243 -12.29 -2.85 -14.90
N PRO A 244 -12.29 -1.83 -14.01
CA PRO A 244 -12.05 -0.44 -14.38
C PRO A 244 -10.56 -0.08 -14.48
N TYR A 245 -9.75 -0.94 -15.11
CA TYR A 245 -8.35 -0.62 -15.39
C TYR A 245 -8.21 0.60 -16.30
N GLU A 246 -7.02 1.20 -16.35
CA GLU A 246 -6.71 2.19 -17.38
C GLU A 246 -6.70 1.52 -18.76
N ARG A 247 -7.47 2.08 -19.70
CA ARG A 247 -7.66 1.50 -21.04
C ARG A 247 -7.04 2.35 -22.16
N ARG A 248 -6.53 3.55 -21.85
CA ARG A 248 -5.80 4.38 -22.81
C ARG A 248 -4.41 3.77 -23.05
N PRO A 249 -4.08 3.29 -24.27
CA PRO A 249 -2.82 2.60 -24.54
C PRO A 249 -1.55 3.42 -24.33
N THR A 250 -1.68 4.75 -24.31
CA THR A 250 -0.57 5.68 -24.10
C THR A 250 -0.22 5.89 -22.63
N SER A 251 -1.07 5.46 -21.69
CA SER A 251 -0.80 5.56 -20.26
C SER A 251 0.13 4.44 -19.78
N ALA A 252 1.05 4.76 -18.88
CA ALA A 252 1.86 3.81 -18.15
C ALA A 252 1.01 2.81 -17.34
N ALA A 253 -0.19 3.20 -16.91
CA ALA A 253 -1.12 2.33 -16.17
C ALA A 253 -1.93 1.37 -17.05
N TYR A 254 -1.75 1.41 -18.37
CA TYR A 254 -2.59 0.68 -19.33
C TYR A 254 -2.59 -0.84 -19.11
N ILE A 255 -3.80 -1.42 -19.07
CA ILE A 255 -4.05 -2.86 -19.15
C ILE A 255 -5.06 -3.13 -20.28
N PRO A 256 -4.70 -3.93 -21.30
CA PRO A 256 -5.61 -4.30 -22.38
C PRO A 256 -6.87 -5.03 -21.92
N PHE A 257 -7.95 -4.92 -22.69
CA PHE A 257 -9.15 -5.73 -22.47
C PHE A 257 -8.83 -7.22 -22.57
N GLY A 258 -9.44 -8.02 -21.71
CA GLY A 258 -9.18 -9.46 -21.61
C GLY A 258 -7.91 -9.83 -20.83
N LEU A 259 -7.08 -8.86 -20.44
CA LEU A 259 -5.95 -9.06 -19.53
C LEU A 259 -6.26 -8.51 -18.13
N GLY A 260 -5.49 -8.99 -17.15
CA GLY A 260 -5.67 -8.73 -15.72
C GLY A 260 -6.09 -9.99 -14.96
N ASP A 261 -6.07 -9.92 -13.65
CA ASP A 261 -6.42 -11.05 -12.78
C ASP A 261 -7.54 -10.62 -11.82
N PHE A 262 -7.24 -9.63 -10.97
CA PHE A 262 -8.15 -9.03 -10.01
C PHE A 262 -8.02 -7.52 -10.05
N TYR A 263 -9.04 -6.84 -9.52
CA TYR A 263 -8.94 -5.42 -9.24
C TYR A 263 -8.57 -5.21 -7.78
N TYR A 264 -7.40 -4.63 -7.56
CA TYR A 264 -6.81 -4.41 -6.24
C TYR A 264 -7.19 -3.03 -5.72
N ALA A 265 -7.52 -2.95 -4.44
CA ALA A 265 -7.86 -1.68 -3.79
C ALA A 265 -6.61 -0.93 -3.34
N ASP A 266 -6.68 0.39 -3.39
CA ASP A 266 -5.64 1.28 -2.91
C ASP A 266 -5.60 1.49 -1.39
N THR A 267 -6.57 0.92 -0.68
CA THR A 267 -6.74 1.11 0.76
C THR A 267 -5.74 0.35 1.62
N ILE A 268 -5.26 -0.81 1.16
CA ILE A 268 -4.29 -1.64 1.88
C ILE A 268 -3.28 -2.23 0.91
N ILE A 269 -2.00 -1.96 1.17
CA ILE A 269 -0.86 -2.59 0.48
C ILE A 269 0.08 -3.08 1.57
N GLY A 270 0.60 -4.30 1.43
CA GLY A 270 1.52 -4.86 2.40
C GLY A 270 2.68 -5.60 1.75
N GLY A 271 3.70 -5.90 2.54
CA GLY A 271 4.84 -6.65 2.07
C GLY A 271 6.06 -6.46 2.95
N VAL A 272 7.19 -6.99 2.49
CA VAL A 272 8.49 -6.61 3.05
C VAL A 272 8.86 -5.19 2.58
N PRO A 273 9.58 -4.38 3.38
CA PRO A 273 9.83 -2.97 3.07
C PRO A 273 10.43 -2.69 1.69
N PHE A 274 11.29 -3.57 1.16
CA PHE A 274 11.87 -3.38 -0.18
C PHE A 274 10.85 -3.57 -1.31
N GLN A 275 9.87 -4.49 -1.18
CA GLN A 275 8.81 -4.66 -2.17
C GLN A 275 7.88 -3.44 -2.20
N ILE A 276 7.60 -2.88 -1.03
CA ILE A 276 6.87 -1.62 -0.93
C ILE A 276 7.65 -0.49 -1.60
N LEU A 277 8.97 -0.42 -1.37
CA LEU A 277 9.81 0.58 -2.01
C LEU A 277 9.79 0.44 -3.55
N ASP A 278 9.89 -0.78 -4.07
CA ASP A 278 9.84 -1.05 -5.50
C ASP A 278 8.51 -0.58 -6.09
N PHE A 279 7.39 -0.89 -5.43
CA PHE A 279 6.07 -0.36 -5.82
C PHE A 279 6.05 1.18 -5.87
N THR A 280 6.50 1.86 -4.80
CA THR A 280 6.51 3.33 -4.76
C THR A 280 7.33 3.92 -5.91
N GLN A 281 8.45 3.30 -6.27
CA GLN A 281 9.30 3.75 -7.37
C GLN A 281 8.62 3.58 -8.73
N GLU A 282 8.01 2.42 -8.98
CA GLU A 282 7.29 2.17 -10.24
C GLU A 282 6.05 3.07 -10.38
N TYR A 283 5.32 3.30 -9.29
CA TYR A 283 4.25 4.29 -9.25
C TYR A 283 4.74 5.69 -9.66
N LEU A 284 5.80 6.18 -9.03
CA LEU A 284 6.34 7.52 -9.31
C LEU A 284 6.82 7.65 -10.75
N LYS A 285 7.47 6.63 -11.30
CA LYS A 285 7.86 6.58 -12.72
C LYS A 285 6.65 6.65 -13.64
N GLY A 286 5.61 5.88 -13.35
CA GLY A 286 4.37 5.87 -14.12
C GLY A 286 3.66 7.22 -14.14
N VAL A 287 3.58 7.88 -12.98
CA VAL A 287 2.99 9.23 -12.88
C VAL A 287 3.77 10.26 -13.69
N VAL A 288 5.11 10.24 -13.62
CA VAL A 288 5.95 11.15 -14.40
C VAL A 288 5.78 10.89 -15.90
N TRP A 289 5.77 9.63 -16.33
CA TRP A 289 5.55 9.25 -17.71
C TRP A 289 4.21 9.77 -18.24
N ASP A 290 3.12 9.54 -17.52
CA ASP A 290 1.78 10.00 -17.93
C ASP A 290 1.76 11.54 -18.00
N ALA A 291 2.29 12.23 -16.99
CA ALA A 291 2.33 13.68 -16.96
C ALA A 291 3.10 14.28 -18.15
N GLU A 292 4.26 13.71 -18.51
CA GLU A 292 5.06 14.12 -19.68
C GLU A 292 4.31 13.90 -21.01
N ASN A 293 3.37 12.95 -21.04
CA ASN A 293 2.52 12.66 -22.20
C ASN A 293 1.15 13.35 -22.14
N GLY A 294 0.93 14.29 -21.21
CA GLY A 294 -0.34 15.00 -21.05
C GLY A 294 -1.49 14.12 -20.55
N LEU A 295 -1.16 13.02 -19.87
CA LEU A 295 -2.09 12.07 -19.29
C LEU A 295 -2.09 12.20 -17.76
N ASN A 296 -3.18 11.72 -17.16
CA ASN A 296 -3.28 11.51 -15.73
C ASN A 296 -4.16 10.27 -15.50
N SER A 297 -3.77 9.44 -14.55
CA SER A 297 -4.46 8.22 -14.14
C SER A 297 -4.55 8.20 -12.61
N THR A 298 -5.54 7.49 -12.06
CA THR A 298 -5.69 7.41 -10.60
C THR A 298 -4.60 6.55 -9.98
N TYR A 299 -4.30 6.76 -8.70
CA TYR A 299 -3.36 5.93 -7.94
C TYR A 299 -3.67 4.44 -8.06
N GLU A 300 -4.94 4.09 -7.90
CA GLU A 300 -5.42 2.72 -7.98
C GLU A 300 -5.17 2.07 -9.35
N LYS A 301 -5.21 2.83 -10.44
CA LYS A 301 -4.87 2.31 -11.78
C LYS A 301 -3.39 1.94 -11.90
N TYR A 302 -2.48 2.77 -11.38
CA TYR A 302 -1.06 2.44 -11.34
C TYR A 302 -0.77 1.26 -10.41
N LEU A 303 -1.46 1.17 -9.28
CA LEU A 303 -1.38 0.01 -8.38
C LEU A 303 -1.77 -1.29 -9.09
N ASN A 304 -2.90 -1.26 -9.80
CA ASN A 304 -3.37 -2.41 -10.56
C ASN A 304 -2.41 -2.79 -11.69
N LYS A 305 -1.81 -1.80 -12.35
CA LYS A 305 -0.74 -2.04 -13.32
C LYS A 305 0.48 -2.70 -12.67
N TYR A 306 0.89 -2.23 -11.50
CA TYR A 306 2.02 -2.79 -10.79
C TYR A 306 1.77 -4.27 -10.44
N PHE A 307 0.63 -4.61 -9.85
CA PHE A 307 0.33 -6.01 -9.50
C PHE A 307 0.01 -6.91 -10.69
N PHE A 308 -0.43 -6.34 -11.82
CA PHE A 308 -0.54 -7.06 -13.07
C PHE A 308 0.84 -7.56 -13.56
N LEU A 309 1.89 -6.73 -13.42
CA LEU A 309 3.26 -7.07 -13.81
C LEU A 309 4.02 -7.83 -12.71
N ASN A 310 3.74 -7.54 -11.45
CA ASN A 310 4.42 -8.07 -10.27
C ASN A 310 3.39 -8.78 -9.38
N LYS A 311 3.20 -10.08 -9.62
CA LYS A 311 2.12 -10.84 -8.97
C LYS A 311 2.29 -10.83 -7.44
N PRO A 312 1.27 -10.41 -6.66
CA PRO A 312 1.37 -10.42 -5.21
C PRO A 312 1.46 -11.86 -4.69
N THR A 313 2.29 -12.07 -3.67
CA THR A 313 2.48 -13.39 -3.05
C THR A 313 1.33 -13.79 -2.12
N LYS A 314 0.45 -12.84 -1.77
CA LYS A 314 -0.74 -13.05 -0.94
C LYS A 314 -1.79 -12.00 -1.28
N LEU A 315 -3.05 -12.42 -1.30
CA LEU A 315 -4.18 -11.51 -1.50
C LEU A 315 -5.07 -11.53 -0.26
N LEU A 316 -5.59 -10.39 0.12
CA LEU A 316 -6.59 -10.29 1.18
C LEU A 316 -7.99 -10.25 0.56
N SER A 317 -8.91 -11.04 1.11
CA SER A 317 -10.31 -10.99 0.69
C SER A 317 -10.95 -9.63 0.99
N PRO A 318 -12.11 -9.31 0.42
CA PRO A 318 -12.89 -8.13 0.80
C PRO A 318 -13.26 -8.05 2.29
N GLU A 319 -13.14 -9.13 3.07
CA GLU A 319 -13.34 -9.10 4.53
C GLU A 319 -12.34 -8.15 5.21
N TYR A 320 -11.16 -7.97 4.63
CA TYR A 320 -10.09 -7.12 5.14
C TYR A 320 -10.22 -5.65 4.75
N SER A 321 -11.20 -5.28 3.93
CA SER A 321 -11.49 -3.89 3.59
C SER A 321 -12.85 -3.82 2.92
N TRP A 322 -13.91 -3.67 3.72
CA TRP A 322 -15.30 -3.69 3.23
C TRP A 322 -15.95 -2.31 3.29
N ASP A 323 -16.66 -1.94 2.23
CA ASP A 323 -17.47 -0.72 2.18
C ASP A 323 -18.85 -1.00 2.83
N PRO A 324 -19.17 -0.39 3.99
CA PRO A 324 -20.39 -0.64 4.73
C PRO A 324 -21.64 -0.09 4.04
N THR A 325 -21.50 0.68 2.96
CA THR A 325 -22.65 1.07 2.12
C THR A 325 -23.22 -0.13 1.33
N PHE A 326 -22.47 -1.23 1.24
CA PHE A 326 -22.92 -2.49 0.65
C PHE A 326 -23.53 -3.42 1.67
N ASN A 327 -24.60 -4.10 1.23
CA ASN A 327 -25.06 -5.31 1.89
C ASN A 327 -23.94 -6.35 1.89
N ILE A 328 -23.62 -6.86 3.08
CA ILE A 328 -22.62 -7.90 3.25
C ILE A 328 -23.13 -9.20 2.59
N PRO A 329 -22.46 -9.70 1.54
CA PRO A 329 -22.89 -10.91 0.86
C PRO A 329 -22.51 -12.14 1.69
N ARG A 330 -23.14 -13.30 1.41
CA ARG A 330 -22.92 -14.54 2.19
C ARG A 330 -21.48 -15.03 2.18
N GLN A 331 -20.68 -14.64 1.20
CA GLN A 331 -19.27 -14.97 1.09
C GLN A 331 -18.39 -14.18 2.08
N VAL A 332 -18.85 -13.04 2.58
CA VAL A 332 -18.11 -12.28 3.60
C VAL A 332 -18.58 -12.80 4.95
N TRP A 333 -17.82 -13.72 5.54
CA TRP A 333 -18.20 -14.36 6.80
C TRP A 333 -17.92 -13.43 7.97
N TYR A 334 -16.80 -12.69 7.90
CA TYR A 334 -16.34 -11.91 9.03
C TYR A 334 -15.56 -10.68 8.60
N MET A 335 -16.20 -9.52 8.68
CA MET A 335 -15.56 -8.24 8.36
C MET A 335 -14.49 -7.90 9.40
N LYS A 336 -13.24 -7.76 8.94
CA LYS A 336 -12.09 -7.35 9.74
C LYS A 336 -11.93 -5.84 9.77
N ILE A 337 -12.21 -5.16 8.66
CA ILE A 337 -12.05 -3.70 8.53
C ILE A 337 -13.21 -3.13 7.72
N ALA A 338 -13.77 -2.03 8.21
CA ALA A 338 -14.77 -1.23 7.50
C ALA A 338 -14.13 0.05 6.92
N GLN A 339 -14.51 0.41 5.70
CA GLN A 339 -14.11 1.64 5.03
C GLN A 339 -15.16 2.73 5.29
N TYR A 340 -14.75 3.91 5.77
CA TYR A 340 -15.66 5.04 5.88
C TYR A 340 -15.57 5.91 4.62
N PRO A 341 -16.70 6.37 4.04
CA PRO A 341 -16.67 7.28 2.90
C PRO A 341 -15.87 8.53 3.26
N THR A 342 -14.95 8.94 2.39
CA THR A 342 -14.27 10.23 2.46
C THR A 342 -15.09 11.27 1.71
N ASP A 343 -15.49 12.35 2.39
CA ASP A 343 -16.10 13.50 1.72
C ASP A 343 -15.10 14.03 0.67
N SER A 344 -15.50 13.98 -0.60
CA SER A 344 -14.67 14.34 -1.77
C SER A 344 -14.70 15.83 -2.05
#